data_AF-A0A4P7AJN9-F1
#
_entry.id   AF-A0A4P7AJN9-F1
#
_cell.length_a   1.000
_cell.length_b   1.000
_cell.length_c   1.000
_cell.angle_alpha   90.00
_cell.angle_beta   90.00
_cell.angle_gamma   90.00
#
_symmetry.space_group_name_H-M   'P 1'
#
loop_
_entity.id
_entity.type
_entity.pdbx_description
1 polymer ?
#
loop_
_entity_poly.entity_id
_entity_poly.type
_entity_poly.pdbx_seq_one_letter_code
_entity_poly.pdbx_strand_id
1 'polypeptide(L)'
;MDLILVENTDVEFFDYEAPSLKNDGSISIKSLVSSKKVKGERLFFLSKSYIGKINLDEMPNKILFHHENTYESAEQKATLEIREYLNNMNYSLNELFKFSDYEMAQKIKVGHIKAESVGYGNTFGKVDLEIVFNHIKDEWIDLYAFDKKLIDVNNNDEKPVVEAALKTIKGEKSDLVLQENIDYTYKFYQATKDKSGTVIITSLSNSKKIKSKAVFSNTFYDKRINLSSLENRDIKPEQNNLE
;
A
#
# COMPACT_ATOMS: atom_id res chain seq x y z
N MET A 1 22.49 -23.79 -35.39
CA MET A 1 23.52 -22.80 -35.77
C MET A 1 22.78 -21.48 -35.82
N ASP A 2 22.99 -20.62 -34.83
CA ASP A 2 22.19 -19.40 -34.71
C ASP A 2 22.71 -18.38 -35.72
N LEU A 3 21.85 -18.00 -36.65
CA LEU A 3 22.16 -17.00 -37.66
C LEU A 3 22.10 -15.61 -37.00
N ILE A 4 23.27 -15.01 -36.73
CA ILE A 4 23.36 -13.65 -36.20
C ILE A 4 23.24 -12.65 -37.36
N LEU A 5 22.14 -11.92 -37.39
CA LEU A 5 21.87 -10.82 -38.33
C LEU A 5 22.26 -9.48 -37.69
N VAL A 6 22.88 -8.60 -38.47
CA VAL A 6 23.27 -7.25 -38.03
C VAL A 6 22.43 -6.21 -38.78
N GLU A 7 21.73 -5.36 -38.03
CA GLU A 7 20.94 -4.24 -38.58
C GLU A 7 21.85 -3.27 -39.36
N ASN A 8 21.33 -2.68 -40.44
CA ASN A 8 22.05 -1.80 -41.39
C ASN A 8 23.19 -2.47 -42.17
N THR A 9 23.47 -3.76 -41.93
CA THR A 9 24.46 -4.55 -42.69
C THR A 9 23.78 -5.69 -43.45
N ASP A 10 22.96 -6.46 -42.76
CA ASP A 10 22.28 -7.64 -43.31
C ASP A 10 20.79 -7.37 -43.59
N VAL A 11 20.15 -6.53 -42.77
CA VAL A 11 18.71 -6.21 -42.82
C VAL A 11 18.44 -4.74 -42.48
N GLU A 12 17.29 -4.24 -42.92
CA GLU A 12 16.71 -2.95 -42.54
C GLU A 12 15.28 -3.18 -42.03
N PHE A 13 14.92 -2.49 -40.94
CA PHE A 13 13.57 -2.47 -40.38
C PHE A 13 12.83 -1.22 -40.86
N PHE A 14 11.60 -1.38 -41.29
CA PHE A 14 10.79 -0.28 -41.80
C PHE A 14 9.30 -0.59 -41.60
N ASP A 15 8.45 0.41 -41.88
CA ASP A 15 6.99 0.32 -41.75
C ASP A 15 6.54 -0.24 -40.38
N TYR A 16 7.14 0.29 -39.31
CA TYR A 16 6.72 -0.06 -37.95
C TYR A 16 5.34 0.53 -37.64
N GLU A 17 4.41 -0.35 -37.36
CA GLU A 17 3.10 -0.02 -36.81
C GLU A 17 3.00 -0.58 -35.40
N ALA A 18 2.88 0.32 -34.42
CA ALA A 18 2.69 -0.10 -33.05
C ALA A 18 1.36 -0.86 -32.89
N PRO A 19 1.32 -1.97 -32.11
CA PRO A 19 0.08 -2.66 -31.83
C PRO A 19 -0.89 -1.72 -31.08
N SER A 20 -2.19 -1.92 -31.28
CA SER A 20 -3.27 -1.17 -30.61
C SER A 20 -4.28 -2.12 -29.95
N LEU A 21 -5.23 -1.56 -29.18
CA LEU A 21 -6.31 -2.35 -28.59
C LEU A 21 -7.18 -3.08 -29.65
N LYS A 22 -7.27 -2.53 -30.86
CA LYS A 22 -8.11 -3.07 -31.94
C LYS A 22 -7.32 -4.00 -32.88
N ASN A 23 -6.10 -3.62 -33.22
CA ASN A 23 -5.29 -4.26 -34.25
C ASN A 23 -3.93 -4.71 -33.71
N ASP A 24 -3.45 -5.86 -34.18
CA ASP A 24 -2.05 -6.25 -34.00
C ASP A 24 -1.13 -5.21 -34.66
N GLY A 25 0.07 -5.07 -34.11
CA GLY A 25 1.11 -4.22 -34.69
C GLY A 25 1.90 -5.01 -35.72
N SER A 26 2.75 -4.31 -36.44
CA SER A 26 3.61 -4.95 -37.42
C SER A 26 4.96 -4.25 -37.57
N ILE A 27 5.93 -5.01 -38.08
CA ILE A 27 7.22 -4.48 -38.51
C ILE A 27 7.69 -5.27 -39.72
N SER A 28 8.09 -4.55 -40.77
CA SER A 28 8.67 -5.15 -41.96
C SER A 28 10.18 -5.22 -41.83
N ILE A 29 10.74 -6.37 -42.20
CA ILE A 29 12.18 -6.58 -42.29
C ILE A 29 12.51 -6.95 -43.72
N LYS A 30 13.39 -6.17 -44.37
CA LYS A 30 13.93 -6.50 -45.69
C LYS A 30 15.44 -6.72 -45.59
N SER A 31 15.94 -7.67 -46.36
CA SER A 31 17.38 -7.85 -46.55
C SER A 31 17.95 -6.67 -47.32
N LEU A 32 19.09 -6.14 -46.89
CA LEU A 32 19.84 -5.17 -47.70
C LEU A 32 20.44 -5.84 -48.93
N VAL A 33 20.54 -5.12 -50.05
CA VAL A 33 21.13 -5.64 -51.31
C VAL A 33 22.58 -6.11 -51.11
N SER A 34 23.30 -5.49 -50.19
CA SER A 34 24.66 -5.85 -49.80
C SER A 34 24.75 -7.13 -48.95
N SER A 35 23.62 -7.63 -48.42
CA SER A 35 23.61 -8.78 -47.54
C SER A 35 23.93 -10.06 -48.31
N LYS A 36 24.94 -10.79 -47.83
CA LYS A 36 25.30 -12.12 -48.35
C LYS A 36 24.65 -13.27 -47.55
N LYS A 37 23.94 -12.95 -46.46
CA LYS A 37 23.42 -13.94 -45.51
C LYS A 37 21.93 -14.24 -45.69
N VAL A 38 21.15 -13.23 -46.07
CA VAL A 38 19.68 -13.29 -46.14
C VAL A 38 19.16 -12.58 -47.38
N LYS A 39 17.98 -12.99 -47.88
CA LYS A 39 17.31 -12.37 -49.02
C LYS A 39 15.80 -12.28 -48.80
N GLY A 40 15.19 -11.25 -49.38
CA GLY A 40 13.75 -11.05 -49.38
C GLY A 40 13.26 -10.15 -48.27
N GLU A 41 11.94 -10.17 -48.08
CA GLU A 41 11.22 -9.36 -47.11
C GLU A 41 10.27 -10.24 -46.31
N ARG A 42 10.07 -9.89 -45.04
CA ARG A 42 9.10 -10.55 -44.18
C ARG A 42 8.44 -9.55 -43.24
N LEU A 43 7.12 -9.65 -43.15
CA LEU A 43 6.30 -8.97 -42.16
C LEU A 43 6.26 -9.80 -40.87
N PHE A 44 6.53 -9.15 -39.75
CA PHE A 44 6.35 -9.73 -38.42
C PHE A 44 5.17 -9.04 -37.74
N PHE A 45 4.33 -9.83 -37.09
CA PHE A 45 3.21 -9.32 -36.31
C PHE A 45 3.56 -9.22 -34.84
N LEU A 46 3.23 -8.09 -34.24
CA LEU A 46 3.31 -7.82 -32.82
C LEU A 46 1.91 -8.05 -32.25
N SER A 47 1.69 -9.23 -31.67
CA SER A 47 0.35 -9.57 -31.16
C SER A 47 -0.10 -8.57 -30.10
N LYS A 48 -1.32 -8.04 -30.26
CA LYS A 48 -1.99 -7.18 -29.29
C LYS A 48 -2.17 -7.83 -27.93
N SER A 49 -2.06 -9.16 -27.84
CA SER A 49 -2.10 -9.89 -26.55
C SER A 49 -0.92 -9.57 -25.63
N TYR A 50 0.19 -9.03 -26.17
CA TYR A 50 1.40 -8.64 -25.42
C TYR A 50 1.46 -7.13 -25.11
N ILE A 51 0.47 -6.36 -25.54
CA ILE A 51 0.26 -5.02 -25.01
C ILE A 51 -0.10 -5.17 -23.52
N GLY A 52 0.64 -4.47 -22.65
CA GLY A 52 0.38 -4.38 -21.22
C GLY A 52 -1.10 -4.09 -20.97
N LYS A 53 -1.79 -5.06 -20.36
CA LYS A 53 -3.25 -5.14 -20.29
C LYS A 53 -3.80 -4.33 -19.11
N ILE A 54 -3.31 -3.12 -18.89
CA ILE A 54 -3.77 -2.32 -17.76
C ILE A 54 -4.41 -1.05 -18.31
N ASN A 55 -5.71 -1.19 -18.59
CA ASN A 55 -6.54 -0.01 -18.74
C ASN A 55 -6.86 0.55 -17.35
N LEU A 56 -6.32 1.73 -17.03
CA LEU A 56 -6.61 2.45 -15.79
C LEU A 56 -7.93 3.23 -15.84
N ASP A 57 -8.60 3.34 -16.99
CA ASP A 57 -9.84 4.11 -17.15
C ASP A 57 -10.98 3.58 -16.26
N GLU A 58 -10.91 2.31 -15.86
CA GLU A 58 -11.87 1.65 -14.96
C GLU A 58 -11.50 1.79 -13.47
N MET A 59 -10.33 2.36 -13.16
CA MET A 59 -9.93 2.63 -11.79
C MET A 59 -10.83 3.74 -11.23
N PRO A 60 -11.53 3.53 -10.10
CA PRO A 60 -12.30 4.60 -9.49
C PRO A 60 -11.34 5.72 -9.06
N ASN A 61 -11.74 6.98 -9.32
CA ASN A 61 -11.02 8.14 -8.81
C ASN A 61 -10.83 7.98 -7.30
N LYS A 62 -9.58 8.06 -6.86
CA LYS A 62 -9.21 7.97 -5.46
C LYS A 62 -8.62 9.29 -4.99
N ILE A 63 -8.92 9.60 -3.73
CA ILE A 63 -8.27 10.65 -2.98
C ILE A 63 -7.00 10.06 -2.35
N LEU A 64 -5.85 10.64 -2.69
CA LEU A 64 -4.54 10.24 -2.19
C LEU A 64 -4.18 11.04 -0.94
N PHE A 65 -3.84 10.29 0.11
CA PHE A 65 -3.28 10.83 1.36
C PHE A 65 -1.76 10.58 1.39
N HIS A 66 -0.99 11.41 0.69
CA HIS A 66 0.48 11.31 0.64
C HIS A 66 1.15 11.96 1.87
N HIS A 67 2.45 11.72 2.09
CA HIS A 67 3.17 12.13 3.30
C HIS A 67 3.77 13.55 3.24
N GLU A 68 3.95 14.12 2.05
CA GLU A 68 4.47 15.48 1.83
C GLU A 68 3.72 16.13 0.67
N ASN A 69 3.50 17.44 0.67
CA ASN A 69 2.95 18.14 -0.52
C ASN A 69 3.98 18.29 -1.65
N THR A 70 4.68 17.21 -1.97
CA THR A 70 5.70 17.13 -3.01
C THR A 70 5.20 16.20 -4.11
N TYR A 71 5.71 16.42 -5.32
CA TYR A 71 5.46 15.54 -6.46
C TYR A 71 5.88 14.10 -6.15
N GLU A 72 7.07 13.90 -5.60
CA GLU A 72 7.64 12.58 -5.32
C GLU A 72 6.79 11.78 -4.32
N SER A 73 6.29 12.43 -3.26
CA SER A 73 5.39 11.81 -2.29
C SER A 73 4.04 11.42 -2.90
N ALA A 74 3.48 12.28 -3.75
CA ALA A 74 2.25 12.02 -4.48
C ALA A 74 2.42 10.84 -5.47
N GLU A 75 3.52 10.82 -6.22
CA GLU A 75 3.88 9.76 -7.16
C GLU A 75 4.05 8.41 -6.47
N GLN A 76 4.77 8.36 -5.35
CA GLN A 76 4.93 7.13 -4.55
C GLN A 76 3.58 6.60 -4.06
N LYS A 77 2.71 7.48 -3.54
CA LYS A 77 1.38 7.07 -3.05
C LYS A 77 0.47 6.63 -4.20
N ALA A 78 0.47 7.35 -5.32
CA ALA A 78 -0.26 6.99 -6.52
C ALA A 78 0.18 5.61 -7.05
N THR A 79 1.49 5.36 -7.08
CA THR A 79 2.06 4.05 -7.45
C THR A 79 1.50 2.94 -6.55
N LEU A 80 1.51 3.12 -5.23
CA LEU A 80 0.99 2.10 -4.30
C LEU A 80 -0.49 1.80 -4.53
N GLU A 81 -1.32 2.84 -4.70
CA GLU A 81 -2.76 2.69 -4.93
C GLU A 81 -3.07 1.99 -6.26
N ILE A 82 -2.34 2.34 -7.32
CA ILE A 82 -2.46 1.67 -8.62
C ILE A 82 -2.04 0.21 -8.48
N ARG A 83 -0.92 -0.09 -7.81
CA ARG A 83 -0.48 -1.48 -7.59
C ARG A 83 -1.50 -2.30 -6.82
N GLU A 84 -2.12 -1.73 -5.79
CA GLU A 84 -3.17 -2.41 -5.02
C GLU A 84 -4.40 -2.70 -5.87
N TYR A 85 -4.86 -1.73 -6.67
CA TYR A 85 -5.96 -1.91 -7.62
C TYR A 85 -5.67 -3.05 -8.61
N LEU A 86 -4.46 -3.10 -9.16
CA LEU A 86 -4.06 -4.12 -10.14
C LEU A 86 -3.88 -5.51 -9.53
N ASN A 87 -3.34 -5.59 -8.31
CA ASN A 87 -3.25 -6.84 -7.57
C ASN A 87 -4.64 -7.44 -7.33
N ASN A 88 -5.64 -6.62 -7.00
CA ASN A 88 -7.02 -7.07 -6.82
C ASN A 88 -7.65 -7.62 -8.12
N MET A 89 -7.09 -7.27 -9.27
CA MET A 89 -7.52 -7.75 -10.59
C MET A 89 -6.62 -8.87 -11.16
N ASN A 90 -5.64 -9.36 -10.39
CA ASN A 90 -4.66 -10.38 -10.79
C ASN A 90 -3.77 -9.98 -11.99
N TYR A 91 -3.45 -8.69 -12.15
CA TYR A 91 -2.47 -8.25 -13.14
C TYR A 91 -1.02 -8.33 -12.62
N SER A 92 -0.06 -8.60 -13.51
CA SER A 92 1.38 -8.68 -13.16
C SER A 92 2.06 -7.30 -13.19
N LEU A 93 2.87 -7.03 -12.17
CA LEU A 93 3.37 -5.69 -11.76
C LEU A 93 4.59 -5.15 -12.52
N ASN A 94 4.92 -5.66 -13.70
CA ASN A 94 6.13 -5.22 -14.44
C ASN A 94 5.93 -3.93 -15.26
N GLU A 95 4.79 -3.25 -15.14
CA GLU A 95 4.47 -2.08 -15.97
C GLU A 95 5.07 -0.78 -15.42
N LEU A 96 5.53 0.07 -16.36
CA LEU A 96 6.01 1.41 -16.08
C LEU A 96 4.81 2.36 -16.17
N PHE A 97 4.49 3.04 -15.07
CA PHE A 97 3.52 4.13 -15.08
C PHE A 97 4.25 5.43 -15.42
N LYS A 98 3.61 6.26 -16.24
CA LYS A 98 4.05 7.64 -16.46
C LYS A 98 3.13 8.57 -15.67
N PHE A 99 3.72 9.45 -14.87
CA PHE A 99 3.00 10.45 -14.11
C PHE A 99 3.12 11.82 -14.77
N SER A 100 2.04 12.60 -14.77
CA SER A 100 1.95 13.90 -15.42
C SER A 100 0.86 14.76 -14.78
N ASP A 101 0.68 15.99 -15.28
CA ASP A 101 -0.35 16.93 -14.86
C ASP A 101 -0.42 17.08 -13.33
N TYR A 102 0.73 17.20 -12.67
CA TYR A 102 0.77 17.38 -11.23
C TYR A 102 0.37 18.80 -10.85
N GLU A 103 -0.70 18.91 -10.07
CA GLU A 103 -1.03 20.11 -9.32
C GLU A 103 -0.91 19.84 -7.82
N MET A 104 -0.03 20.59 -7.17
CA MET A 104 0.12 20.52 -5.72
C MET A 104 -1.17 20.97 -5.04
N ALA A 105 -1.67 20.15 -4.12
CA ALA A 105 -2.79 20.53 -3.29
C ALA A 105 -2.47 21.73 -2.39
N GLN A 106 -3.49 22.49 -2.01
CA GLN A 106 -3.40 23.60 -1.07
C GLN A 106 -4.50 23.46 -0.01
N LYS A 107 -4.37 24.16 1.12
CA LYS A 107 -5.34 24.09 2.25
C LYS A 107 -6.81 24.21 1.84
N ILE A 108 -7.08 24.94 0.77
CA ILE A 108 -8.42 25.27 0.27
C ILE A 108 -8.68 24.70 -1.15
N LYS A 109 -7.73 23.97 -1.71
CA LYS A 109 -7.78 23.48 -3.10
C LYS A 109 -7.23 22.06 -3.19
N VAL A 110 -8.05 21.15 -3.69
CA VAL A 110 -7.62 19.78 -4.02
C VAL A 110 -6.63 19.85 -5.18
N GLY A 111 -5.50 19.16 -5.03
CA GLY A 111 -4.51 18.96 -6.08
C GLY A 111 -4.84 17.73 -6.91
N HIS A 112 -4.01 17.41 -7.88
CA HIS A 112 -4.18 16.20 -8.69
C HIS A 112 -2.85 15.69 -9.25
N ILE A 113 -2.84 14.40 -9.60
CA ILE A 113 -1.79 13.78 -10.40
C ILE A 113 -2.43 12.81 -11.37
N LYS A 114 -2.01 12.87 -12.64
CA LYS A 114 -2.46 11.93 -13.67
C LYS A 114 -1.46 10.80 -13.79
N ALA A 115 -1.96 9.57 -13.79
CA ALA A 115 -1.18 8.38 -14.07
C ALA A 115 -1.63 7.74 -15.38
N GLU A 116 -0.66 7.34 -16.21
CA GLU A 116 -0.87 6.67 -17.47
C GLU A 116 -0.16 5.32 -17.47
N SER A 117 -0.87 4.23 -17.82
CA SER A 117 -0.19 2.98 -18.19
C SER A 117 0.40 3.14 -19.58
N VAL A 118 1.72 2.95 -19.70
CA VAL A 118 2.46 3.05 -20.96
C VAL A 118 3.13 1.72 -21.31
N GLY A 119 3.05 1.35 -22.59
CA GLY A 119 3.76 0.20 -23.14
C GLY A 119 4.09 0.42 -24.61
N TYR A 120 5.32 0.08 -25.01
CA TYR A 120 5.80 0.22 -26.40
C TYR A 120 5.52 1.62 -27.02
N GLY A 121 5.62 2.69 -26.22
CA GLY A 121 5.38 4.07 -26.67
C GLY A 121 3.92 4.50 -26.75
N ASN A 122 2.96 3.64 -26.44
CA ASN A 122 1.52 3.93 -26.43
C ASN A 122 0.96 4.01 -25.00
N THR A 123 -0.10 4.82 -24.82
CA THR A 123 -0.88 4.90 -23.58
C THR A 123 -2.10 3.97 -23.66
N PHE A 124 -2.34 3.16 -22.63
CA PHE A 124 -3.41 2.14 -22.60
C PHE A 124 -4.54 2.41 -21.61
N GLY A 125 -4.34 3.37 -20.71
CA GLY A 125 -5.38 3.87 -19.82
C GLY A 125 -4.85 4.99 -18.95
N LYS A 126 -5.75 5.82 -18.44
CA LYS A 126 -5.43 6.98 -17.63
C LYS A 126 -6.30 7.01 -16.39
N VAL A 127 -5.74 7.50 -15.29
CA VAL A 127 -6.51 7.81 -14.08
C VAL A 127 -6.07 9.16 -13.54
N ASP A 128 -7.06 9.99 -13.22
CA ASP A 128 -6.87 11.23 -12.47
C ASP A 128 -7.08 10.94 -10.99
N LEU A 129 -6.02 11.15 -10.21
CA LEU A 129 -6.03 10.93 -8.77
C LEU A 129 -6.06 12.28 -8.07
N GLU A 130 -7.03 12.44 -7.17
CA GLU A 130 -7.16 13.65 -6.38
C GLU A 130 -6.15 13.64 -5.24
N ILE A 131 -5.55 14.77 -4.97
CA ILE A 131 -4.57 14.94 -3.91
C ILE A 131 -5.13 15.89 -2.87
N VAL A 132 -5.21 15.45 -1.62
CA VAL A 132 -5.55 16.34 -0.52
C VAL A 132 -4.29 17.01 0.02
N PHE A 133 -4.43 18.30 0.37
CA PHE A 133 -3.34 19.03 1.01
C PHE A 133 -3.01 18.39 2.33
N ASN A 134 -1.81 17.84 2.41
CA ASN A 134 -1.26 17.39 3.66
C ASN A 134 -0.70 18.61 4.39
N HIS A 135 -1.28 19.01 5.51
CA HIS A 135 -0.69 20.07 6.30
C HIS A 135 0.69 19.58 6.80
N ILE A 136 1.79 19.97 6.14
CA ILE A 136 3.17 19.60 6.52
C ILE A 136 3.50 20.02 7.97
N LYS A 137 2.68 20.89 8.57
CA LYS A 137 2.76 21.27 9.99
C LYS A 137 1.95 20.39 10.95
N ASP A 138 1.04 19.57 10.45
CA ASP A 138 0.33 18.58 11.27
C ASP A 138 0.97 17.24 10.97
N GLU A 139 1.92 16.90 11.83
CA GLU A 139 2.64 15.65 11.80
C GLU A 139 1.69 14.47 12.16
N TRP A 140 0.79 14.12 11.24
CA TRP A 140 -0.20 13.07 11.50
C TRP A 140 0.49 11.75 11.79
N ILE A 141 0.01 11.07 12.82
CA ILE A 141 0.40 9.70 13.05
C ILE A 141 -0.47 8.80 12.16
N ASP A 142 0.15 8.08 11.24
CA ASP A 142 -0.54 7.09 10.42
C ASP A 142 -0.83 5.85 11.26
N LEU A 143 -2.11 5.61 11.55
CA LEU A 143 -2.53 4.47 12.35
C LEU A 143 -2.16 3.13 11.68
N TYR A 144 -1.98 3.10 10.36
CA TYR A 144 -1.57 1.87 9.67
C TYR A 144 -0.20 1.36 10.14
N ALA A 145 0.68 2.24 10.64
CA ALA A 145 1.98 1.85 11.20
C ALA A 145 1.87 0.96 12.46
N PHE A 146 0.69 0.84 13.06
CA PHE A 146 0.42 0.04 14.25
C PHE A 146 -0.49 -1.14 13.97
N ASP A 147 -0.85 -1.42 12.71
CA ASP A 147 -1.76 -2.50 12.39
C ASP A 147 -1.19 -3.85 12.85
N LYS A 148 -2.04 -4.63 13.52
CA LYS A 148 -1.73 -5.93 14.16
C LYS A 148 -0.68 -5.87 15.27
N LYS A 149 -0.44 -4.69 15.85
CA LYS A 149 0.48 -4.56 17.00
C LYS A 149 -0.13 -5.20 18.24
N LEU A 150 0.68 -5.99 18.95
CA LEU A 150 0.31 -6.54 20.24
C LEU A 150 0.47 -5.47 21.33
N ILE A 151 -0.53 -5.33 22.18
CA ILE A 151 -0.50 -4.46 23.35
C ILE A 151 -0.55 -5.30 24.63
N ASP A 152 0.28 -4.93 25.59
CA ASP A 152 0.30 -5.55 26.92
C ASP A 152 -0.68 -4.81 27.83
N VAL A 153 -1.56 -5.57 28.46
CA VAL A 153 -2.62 -5.06 29.32
C VAL A 153 -2.66 -5.89 30.59
N ASN A 154 -2.77 -5.20 31.72
CA ASN A 154 -2.91 -5.80 33.04
C ASN A 154 -4.37 -6.08 33.41
N ASN A 155 -5.29 -5.93 32.45
CA ASN A 155 -6.72 -6.18 32.58
C ASN A 155 -7.34 -6.33 31.18
N ASN A 156 -8.29 -7.24 31.01
CA ASN A 156 -9.03 -7.45 29.76
C ASN A 156 -10.29 -6.58 29.62
N ASP A 157 -10.53 -5.65 30.54
CA ASP A 157 -11.63 -4.69 30.43
C ASP A 157 -11.38 -3.69 29.29
N GLU A 158 -12.46 -3.16 28.71
CA GLU A 158 -12.43 -2.26 27.56
C GLU A 158 -11.51 -1.05 27.77
N LYS A 159 -11.70 -0.32 28.87
CA LYS A 159 -11.00 0.93 29.13
C LYS A 159 -9.47 0.76 29.22
N PRO A 160 -8.90 -0.17 30.02
CA PRO A 160 -7.47 -0.45 30.01
C PRO A 160 -6.90 -0.81 28.64
N VAL A 161 -7.63 -1.59 27.84
CA VAL A 161 -7.20 -2.02 26.51
C VAL A 161 -7.15 -0.83 25.53
N VAL A 162 -8.19 0.00 25.54
CA VAL A 162 -8.23 1.23 24.73
C VAL A 162 -7.13 2.20 25.16
N GLU A 163 -6.90 2.40 26.45
CA GLU A 163 -5.83 3.25 26.98
C GLU A 163 -4.45 2.76 26.56
N ALA A 164 -4.20 1.44 26.56
CA ALA A 164 -2.93 0.87 26.10
C ALA A 164 -2.71 1.06 24.60
N ALA A 165 -3.74 0.91 23.77
CA ALA A 165 -3.67 1.23 22.34
C ALA A 165 -3.36 2.71 22.10
N LEU A 166 -4.06 3.63 22.79
CA LEU A 166 -3.81 5.07 22.69
C LEU A 166 -2.43 5.44 23.21
N LYS A 167 -1.94 4.82 24.29
CA LYS A 167 -0.58 5.01 24.79
C LYS A 167 0.46 4.57 23.76
N THR A 168 0.19 3.47 23.04
CA THR A 168 1.07 3.00 21.97
C THR A 168 1.14 4.01 20.82
N ILE A 169 0.01 4.62 20.45
CA ILE A 169 -0.05 5.69 19.44
C ILE A 169 0.69 6.94 19.94
N LYS A 170 0.47 7.34 21.20
CA LYS A 170 1.16 8.47 21.84
C LYS A 170 2.66 8.24 22.08
N GLY A 171 3.13 7.00 22.08
CA GLY A 171 4.55 6.68 22.21
C GLY A 171 5.41 7.33 21.12
N GLU A 172 4.83 7.60 19.95
CA GLU A 172 5.49 8.35 18.89
C GLU A 172 5.57 9.85 19.17
N LYS A 173 4.65 10.40 20.00
CA LYS A 173 4.56 11.82 20.40
C LYS A 173 3.93 12.01 21.77
N SER A 174 4.78 12.30 22.76
CA SER A 174 4.39 12.50 24.15
C SER A 174 3.28 13.55 24.34
N ASP A 175 3.24 14.57 23.49
CA ASP A 175 2.34 15.71 23.63
C ASP A 175 1.00 15.52 22.87
N LEU A 176 0.81 14.35 22.26
CA LEU A 176 -0.39 14.04 21.48
C LEU A 176 -1.61 13.82 22.39
N VAL A 177 -2.59 14.72 22.29
CA VAL A 177 -3.90 14.57 22.92
C VAL A 177 -4.93 14.16 21.87
N LEU A 178 -5.39 12.91 21.92
CA LEU A 178 -6.48 12.40 21.07
C LEU A 178 -7.81 12.43 21.83
N GLN A 179 -8.86 12.88 21.17
CA GLN A 179 -10.23 12.94 21.69
C GLN A 179 -11.12 12.00 20.88
N GLU A 180 -11.84 11.12 21.56
CA GLU A 180 -12.84 10.26 20.93
C GLU A 180 -13.97 11.12 20.32
N ASN A 181 -14.53 10.68 19.19
CA ASN A 181 -15.56 11.38 18.42
C ASN A 181 -15.11 12.71 17.79
N ILE A 182 -13.83 13.08 17.94
CA ILE A 182 -13.21 14.23 17.29
C ILE A 182 -12.04 13.77 16.42
N ASP A 183 -11.11 13.01 17.00
CA ASP A 183 -9.93 12.51 16.31
C ASP A 183 -10.09 11.05 15.86
N TYR A 184 -10.79 10.22 16.65
CA TYR A 184 -11.01 8.80 16.37
C TYR A 184 -12.34 8.28 16.89
N THR A 185 -12.73 7.10 16.40
CA THR A 185 -13.70 6.20 17.03
C THR A 185 -13.05 4.83 17.23
N TYR A 186 -13.65 3.97 18.06
CA TYR A 186 -13.11 2.63 18.27
C TYR A 186 -14.16 1.53 18.36
N LYS A 187 -13.71 0.28 18.16
CA LYS A 187 -14.47 -0.94 18.46
C LYS A 187 -13.64 -1.88 19.32
N PHE A 188 -14.27 -2.45 20.34
CA PHE A 188 -13.61 -3.35 21.29
C PHE A 188 -14.22 -4.76 21.22
N TYR A 189 -13.34 -5.76 21.22
CA TYR A 189 -13.66 -7.18 21.30
C TYR A 189 -12.84 -7.78 22.44
N GLN A 190 -13.52 -8.26 23.47
CA GLN A 190 -12.85 -8.76 24.67
C GLN A 190 -12.05 -10.05 24.41
N ALA A 191 -10.88 -10.14 25.03
CA ALA A 191 -10.07 -11.37 25.02
C ALA A 191 -10.73 -12.45 25.90
N THR A 192 -10.62 -13.71 25.48
CA THR A 192 -10.99 -14.89 26.26
C THR A 192 -9.78 -15.83 26.38
N LYS A 193 -9.85 -16.82 27.26
CA LYS A 193 -8.76 -17.81 27.43
C LYS A 193 -8.33 -18.48 26.13
N ASP A 194 -9.27 -18.64 25.19
CA ASP A 194 -9.05 -19.35 23.93
C ASP A 194 -8.90 -18.41 22.73
N LYS A 195 -9.11 -17.09 22.91
CA LYS A 195 -9.11 -16.11 21.82
C LYS A 195 -8.53 -14.77 22.24
N SER A 196 -7.60 -14.26 21.44
CA SER A 196 -7.09 -12.89 21.62
C SER A 196 -8.20 -11.86 21.48
N GLY A 197 -8.11 -10.81 22.30
CA GLY A 197 -8.97 -9.63 22.19
C GLY A 197 -8.45 -8.68 21.13
N THR A 198 -9.27 -7.70 20.77
CA THR A 198 -8.94 -6.73 19.74
C THR A 198 -9.56 -5.38 20.05
N VAL A 199 -8.78 -4.32 19.88
CA VAL A 199 -9.29 -2.95 19.79
C VAL A 199 -8.94 -2.37 18.43
N ILE A 200 -9.94 -1.80 17.77
CA ILE A 200 -9.81 -1.19 16.45
C ILE A 200 -9.94 0.31 16.64
N ILE A 201 -8.90 1.07 16.30
CA ILE A 201 -8.93 2.54 16.33
C ILE A 201 -9.06 3.04 14.90
N THR A 202 -10.07 3.87 14.61
CA THR A 202 -10.33 4.42 13.27
C THR A 202 -10.29 5.94 13.34
N SER A 203 -9.45 6.58 12.52
CA SER A 203 -9.41 8.05 12.43
C SER A 203 -10.71 8.59 11.86
N LEU A 204 -11.20 9.70 12.40
CA LEU A 204 -12.29 10.45 11.77
C LEU A 204 -11.75 11.30 10.62
N SER A 205 -12.58 11.53 9.59
CA SER A 205 -12.18 12.26 8.38
C SER A 205 -11.80 13.72 8.62
N ASN A 206 -12.24 14.30 9.73
CA ASN A 206 -11.93 15.66 10.19
C ASN A 206 -10.76 15.71 11.19
N SER A 207 -10.17 14.55 11.55
CA SER A 207 -9.02 14.50 12.45
C SER A 207 -7.82 15.20 11.83
N LYS A 208 -7.14 16.02 12.64
CA LYS A 208 -5.89 16.72 12.24
C LYS A 208 -4.66 16.14 12.93
N LYS A 209 -4.79 14.97 13.56
CA LYS A 209 -3.74 14.38 14.40
C LYS A 209 -3.34 12.97 13.99
N ILE A 210 -4.30 12.22 13.45
CA ILE A 210 -4.16 10.83 13.06
C ILE A 210 -4.91 10.58 11.76
N LYS A 211 -4.44 9.61 10.98
CA LYS A 211 -5.13 9.11 9.77
C LYS A 211 -5.18 7.59 9.76
N SER A 212 -6.01 7.03 8.88
CA SER A 212 -6.16 5.58 8.66
C SER A 212 -6.81 4.85 9.84
N LYS A 213 -6.51 3.55 9.95
CA LYS A 213 -7.06 2.64 10.97
C LYS A 213 -5.94 1.73 11.47
N ALA A 214 -6.00 1.38 12.75
CA ALA A 214 -5.14 0.38 13.38
C ALA A 214 -5.97 -0.71 14.04
N VAL A 215 -5.53 -1.96 13.92
CA VAL A 215 -6.00 -3.07 14.74
C VAL A 215 -4.94 -3.43 15.77
N PHE A 216 -5.26 -3.32 17.06
CA PHE A 216 -4.40 -3.79 18.13
C PHE A 216 -4.96 -5.09 18.71
N SER A 217 -4.07 -6.03 18.97
CA SER A 217 -4.42 -7.31 19.60
C SER A 217 -3.96 -7.30 21.05
N ASN A 218 -4.74 -7.90 21.94
CA ASN A 218 -4.32 -8.17 23.32
C ASN A 218 -4.50 -9.65 23.66
N THR A 219 -3.54 -10.22 24.38
CA THR A 219 -3.69 -11.56 24.95
C THR A 219 -4.64 -11.52 26.15
N PHE A 220 -5.22 -12.68 26.48
CA PHE A 220 -6.01 -12.81 27.70
C PHE A 220 -5.12 -12.67 28.91
N TYR A 221 -5.32 -11.59 29.66
CA TYR A 221 -4.70 -11.39 30.96
C TYR A 221 -5.35 -12.32 32.00
N ASP A 222 -4.59 -13.31 32.47
CA ASP A 222 -5.00 -14.17 33.58
C ASP A 222 -4.43 -13.62 34.89
N LYS A 223 -5.29 -12.94 35.67
CA LYS A 223 -4.92 -12.35 36.97
C LYS A 223 -4.59 -13.37 38.07
N ARG A 224 -4.75 -14.67 37.80
CA ARG A 224 -4.49 -15.73 38.79
C ARG A 224 -2.99 -15.88 38.99
N ILE A 225 -2.58 -16.01 40.24
CA ILE A 225 -1.20 -16.36 40.59
C ILE A 225 -0.94 -17.77 40.07
N ASN A 226 0.15 -17.93 39.32
CA ASN A 226 0.63 -19.25 38.97
C ASN A 226 1.20 -19.90 40.23
N LEU A 227 0.59 -20.99 40.72
CA LEU A 227 1.08 -21.68 41.92
C LEU A 227 2.52 -22.19 41.76
N SER A 228 2.96 -22.45 40.53
CA SER A 228 4.36 -22.83 40.24
C SER A 228 5.36 -21.67 40.32
N SER A 229 4.89 -20.42 40.38
CA SER A 229 5.73 -19.25 40.62
C SER A 229 5.78 -18.83 42.09
N LEU A 230 5.11 -19.56 42.99
CA LEU A 230 5.33 -19.40 44.42
C LEU A 230 6.67 -20.08 44.72
N GLU A 231 7.72 -19.28 44.99
CA GLU A 231 8.95 -19.81 45.56
C GLU A 231 8.62 -20.61 46.83
N ASN A 232 9.32 -21.73 47.06
CA ASN A 232 9.21 -22.52 48.28
C ASN A 232 9.46 -21.62 49.49
N ARG A 233 8.39 -21.05 50.05
CA ARG A 233 8.45 -20.39 51.34
C ARG A 233 8.37 -21.51 52.36
N ASP A 234 9.38 -21.59 53.23
CA ASP A 234 9.28 -22.41 54.44
C ASP A 234 8.06 -21.91 55.24
N ILE A 235 6.95 -22.62 55.15
CA ILE A 235 5.76 -22.36 55.95
C ILE A 235 6.05 -22.93 57.34
N LYS A 236 6.43 -22.07 58.29
CA LYS A 236 6.52 -22.45 59.70
C LYS A 236 5.15 -22.21 60.34
N PRO A 237 4.48 -23.22 60.92
CA PRO A 237 3.27 -22.99 61.69
C PRO A 237 3.63 -22.15 62.92
N GLU A 238 3.03 -20.95 63.05
CA GLU A 238 3.30 -20.06 64.18
C GLU A 238 2.62 -20.54 65.48
N GLN A 239 1.61 -21.43 65.38
CA GLN A 239 0.99 -22.07 66.54
C GLN A 239 0.58 -23.50 66.20
N ASN A 240 1.15 -24.45 66.94
CA ASN A 240 0.73 -25.84 66.93
C ASN A 240 0.13 -26.15 68.30
N ASN A 241 -1.03 -25.54 68.58
CA ASN A 241 -1.77 -25.87 69.78
C ASN A 241 -2.47 -27.22 69.54
N LEU A 242 -1.76 -28.29 69.89
CA LEU A 242 -2.38 -29.57 70.17
C LEU A 242 -3.10 -29.41 71.52
N GLU A 243 -4.43 -29.33 71.50
CA GLU A 243 -5.25 -29.80 72.61
C GLU A 243 -5.34 -31.33 72.57
#